data_AF-R7KBA8-F1
#
_entry.id   AF-R7KBA8-F1
#
_cell.length_a   1.000
_cell.length_b   1.000
_cell.length_c   1.000
_cell.angle_alpha   90.00
_cell.angle_beta   90.00
_cell.angle_gamma   90.00
#
_symmetry.space_group_name_H-M   'P 1'
#
loop_
_entity.id
_entity.type
_entity.pdbx_description
1 polymer ?
#
loop_
_entity_poly.entity_id
_entity_poly.type
_entity_poly.pdbx_seq_one_letter_code
_entity_poly.pdbx_strand_id
1 'polypeptide(L)'
;MLNRIAVVGDKDSVLAFKAIGLDVFNVPSEAEAKDTIKNLAKDYKVIFITDKLAQTLEHVLVKYKSRPYPVIVPIPSAEGSNGFGMQGIKRDIEKAIGSDILFKEED
;
A
#
# COMPACT_ATOMS: atom_id res chain seq x y z
N MET A 1 18.52 0.49 14.96
CA MET A 1 18.29 -0.19 13.67
C MET A 1 17.80 0.86 12.69
N LEU A 2 18.36 0.94 11.48
CA LEU A 2 17.84 1.83 10.45
C LEU A 2 16.46 1.30 10.00
N ASN A 3 15.41 2.10 10.18
CA ASN A 3 14.06 1.75 9.76
C ASN A 3 13.99 1.84 8.23
N ARG A 4 14.25 0.73 7.54
CA ARG A 4 14.23 0.69 6.07
C ARG A 4 12.80 0.87 5.54
N ILE A 5 12.69 1.65 4.49
CA ILE A 5 11.44 1.96 3.80
C ILE A 5 11.57 1.50 2.34
N ALA A 6 10.59 0.73 1.88
CA ALA A 6 10.50 0.27 0.50
C ALA A 6 9.35 0.95 -0.23
N VAL A 7 9.48 1.09 -1.55
CA VAL A 7 8.39 1.48 -2.46
C VAL A 7 8.28 0.43 -3.56
N VAL A 8 7.07 -0.07 -3.79
CA VAL A 8 6.77 -1.13 -4.77
C VAL A 8 5.72 -0.62 -5.75
N GLY A 9 6.00 -0.74 -7.05
CA GLY A 9 5.10 -0.25 -8.10
C GLY A 9 5.69 -0.39 -9.49
N ASP A 10 4.97 0.07 -10.50
CA ASP A 10 5.50 0.20 -11.84
C ASP A 10 6.58 1.29 -11.89
N LYS A 11 7.53 1.13 -12.81
CA LYS A 11 8.70 1.99 -12.94
C LYS A 11 8.38 3.48 -12.95
N ASP A 12 7.35 3.88 -13.67
CA ASP A 12 7.02 5.29 -13.90
C ASP A 12 6.45 5.92 -12.62
N SER A 13 5.71 5.16 -11.81
CA SER A 13 5.21 5.60 -10.51
C SER A 13 6.30 5.71 -9.43
N VAL A 14 7.26 4.78 -9.39
CA VAL A 14 8.11 4.60 -8.19
C VAL A 14 9.55 5.10 -8.32
N LEU A 15 10.04 5.36 -9.54
CA LEU A 15 11.45 5.69 -9.74
C LEU A 15 11.87 7.00 -9.05
N ALA A 16 10.96 7.97 -8.94
CA ALA A 16 11.21 9.25 -8.27
C ALA A 16 11.59 9.10 -6.79
N PHE A 17 11.11 8.05 -6.10
CA PHE A 17 11.42 7.80 -4.70
C PHE A 17 12.88 7.40 -4.46
N LYS A 18 13.59 6.95 -5.51
CA LYS A 18 15.02 6.66 -5.41
C LYS A 18 15.85 7.93 -5.15
N ALA A 19 15.41 9.07 -5.69
CA ALA A 19 16.09 10.34 -5.53
C ALA A 19 16.09 10.84 -4.07
N ILE A 20 15.12 10.40 -3.27
CA ILE A 20 15.00 10.74 -1.85
C ILE A 20 15.50 9.62 -0.91
N GLY A 21 16.20 8.62 -1.46
CA GLY A 21 16.90 7.59 -0.68
C GLY A 21 16.03 6.42 -0.21
N LEU A 22 14.87 6.19 -0.81
CA LEU A 22 14.05 5.00 -0.53
C LEU A 22 14.49 3.82 -1.40
N ASP A 23 14.33 2.60 -0.89
CA ASP A 23 14.58 1.38 -1.65
C ASP A 23 13.40 1.12 -2.61
N VAL A 24 13.66 1.21 -3.91
CA VAL A 24 12.62 1.12 -4.95
C VAL A 24 12.64 -0.24 -5.63
N PHE A 25 11.47 -0.87 -5.71
CA PHE A 25 11.24 -2.16 -6.36
C PHE A 25 10.23 -1.98 -7.49
N ASN A 26 10.73 -2.02 -8.73
CA ASN A 26 9.87 -2.02 -9.92
C ASN A 26 9.26 -3.40 -10.09
N VAL A 27 7.94 -3.50 -10.03
CA VAL A 27 7.22 -4.77 -10.13
C VAL A 27 6.00 -4.62 -11.04
N PRO A 28 6.05 -5.11 -12.29
CA PRO A 28 4.99 -4.92 -13.28
C PRO A 28 3.81 -5.92 -13.16
N SER A 29 3.90 -6.94 -12.29
CA SER A 29 2.89 -8.01 -12.21
C SER A 29 2.48 -8.36 -10.78
N GLU A 30 1.25 -8.85 -10.61
CA GLU A 30 0.73 -9.30 -9.31
C GLU A 30 1.56 -10.46 -8.72
N ALA A 31 1.94 -11.43 -9.55
CA ALA A 31 2.69 -12.61 -9.11
C ALA A 31 4.04 -12.21 -8.49
N GLU A 32 4.77 -11.33 -9.17
CA GLU A 32 6.04 -10.80 -8.68
C GLU A 32 5.85 -9.88 -7.46
N ALA A 33 4.76 -9.10 -7.43
CA ALA A 33 4.48 -8.19 -6.34
C ALA A 33 4.19 -8.95 -5.05
N LYS A 34 3.46 -10.06 -5.12
CA LYS A 34 3.20 -10.94 -3.97
C LYS A 34 4.48 -11.44 -3.31
N ASP A 35 5.43 -11.93 -4.09
CA ASP A 35 6.66 -12.50 -3.54
C ASP A 35 7.64 -11.40 -3.11
N THR A 36 7.68 -10.27 -3.82
CA THR A 36 8.40 -9.06 -3.39
C THR A 36 7.91 -8.60 -2.02
N ILE A 37 6.60 -8.40 -1.82
CA ILE A 37 6.03 -7.96 -0.55
C ILE A 37 6.36 -8.94 0.59
N LYS A 38 6.26 -10.26 0.36
CA LYS A 38 6.63 -11.26 1.38
C LYS A 38 8.11 -11.19 1.78
N ASN A 39 9.00 -10.93 0.83
CA ASN A 39 10.42 -10.80 1.11
C ASN A 39 10.71 -9.49 1.86
N LEU A 40 10.16 -8.38 1.40
CA LEU A 40 10.32 -7.08 2.05
C LEU A 40 9.76 -7.08 3.48
N ALA A 41 8.67 -7.79 3.74
CA ALA A 41 8.05 -7.87 5.06
C ALA A 41 8.96 -8.46 6.16
N LYS A 42 10.08 -9.09 5.81
CA LYS A 42 11.07 -9.63 6.76
C LYS A 42 11.95 -8.52 7.35
N ASP A 43 12.32 -7.54 6.52
CA ASP A 43 13.42 -6.59 6.83
C ASP A 43 12.97 -5.11 6.82
N TYR A 44 11.83 -4.80 6.21
CA TYR A 44 11.32 -3.44 6.08
C TYR A 44 10.24 -3.14 7.12
N LYS A 45 10.23 -1.91 7.64
CA LYS A 45 9.20 -1.46 8.59
C LYS A 45 8.03 -0.78 7.90
N VAL A 46 8.29 -0.10 6.78
CA VAL A 46 7.26 0.55 5.96
C VAL A 46 7.44 0.12 4.51
N ILE A 47 6.34 -0.23 3.88
CA ILE A 47 6.29 -0.59 2.46
C ILE A 47 5.20 0.25 1.82
N PHE A 48 5.58 1.21 0.99
CA PHE A 48 4.65 1.87 0.08
C PHE A 48 4.39 0.98 -1.12
N ILE A 49 3.15 0.89 -1.56
CA ILE A 49 2.75 0.11 -2.72
C ILE A 49 1.79 0.94 -3.56
N THR A 50 1.92 0.93 -4.89
CA THR A 50 0.92 1.62 -5.72
C THR A 50 -0.47 1.02 -5.49
N ASP A 51 -1.48 1.86 -5.42
CA ASP A 51 -2.86 1.48 -5.14
C ASP A 51 -3.47 0.56 -6.21
N LYS A 52 -2.98 0.64 -7.46
CA LYS A 52 -3.23 -0.36 -8.53
C LYS A 52 -2.76 -1.77 -8.13
N LEU A 53 -1.54 -1.93 -7.64
CA LEU A 53 -1.03 -3.23 -7.18
C LEU A 53 -1.64 -3.65 -5.84
N ALA A 54 -1.92 -2.69 -4.96
CA ALA A 54 -2.53 -2.98 -3.66
C ALA A 54 -3.92 -3.61 -3.82
N GLN A 55 -4.68 -3.15 -4.81
CA GLN A 55 -6.01 -3.68 -5.14
C GLN A 55 -5.95 -5.15 -5.56
N THR A 56 -5.02 -5.53 -6.43
CA THR A 56 -4.89 -6.94 -6.87
C THR A 56 -4.38 -7.84 -5.73
N LEU A 57 -3.56 -7.28 -4.84
CA LEU A 57 -2.97 -7.99 -3.72
C LEU A 57 -3.74 -7.90 -2.39
N GLU A 58 -4.98 -7.41 -2.38
CA GLU A 58 -5.72 -7.20 -1.12
C GLU A 58 -5.75 -8.45 -0.22
N HIS A 59 -5.96 -9.62 -0.83
CA HIS A 59 -5.94 -10.93 -0.16
C HIS A 59 -4.60 -11.26 0.51
N VAL A 60 -3.48 -10.72 -0.01
CA VAL A 60 -2.15 -10.84 0.58
C VAL A 60 -1.93 -9.78 1.66
N LEU A 61 -2.40 -8.55 1.43
CA LEU A 61 -2.13 -7.42 2.31
C LEU A 61 -2.89 -7.49 3.64
N VAL A 62 -4.11 -8.05 3.64
CA VAL A 62 -4.96 -8.15 4.83
C VAL A 62 -4.26 -8.85 6.02
N LYS A 63 -3.37 -9.81 5.76
CA LYS A 63 -2.65 -10.54 6.81
C LYS A 63 -1.63 -9.68 7.58
N TYR A 64 -1.26 -8.53 7.03
CA TYR A 64 -0.36 -7.57 7.68
C TYR A 64 -1.12 -6.52 8.50
N LYS A 65 -2.43 -6.31 8.25
CA LYS A 65 -3.25 -5.36 9.03
C LYS A 65 -3.33 -5.70 10.52
N SER A 66 -3.19 -6.97 10.90
CA SER A 66 -3.25 -7.42 12.30
C SER A 66 -1.90 -7.37 13.03
N ARG A 67 -0.84 -6.88 12.37
CA ARG A 67 0.52 -6.84 12.90
C ARG A 67 1.01 -5.40 12.96
N PRO A 68 1.87 -5.05 13.93
CA PRO A 68 2.45 -3.70 13.99
C PRO A 68 3.41 -3.41 12.84
N TYR A 69 4.09 -4.44 12.30
CA TYR A 69 5.01 -4.30 11.17
C TYR A 69 4.95 -5.52 10.22
N PRO A 70 5.26 -5.33 8.92
CA PRO A 70 5.45 -4.02 8.27
C PRO A 70 4.14 -3.24 8.15
N VAL A 71 4.22 -1.90 8.17
CA VAL A 71 3.11 -1.04 7.76
C VAL A 71 3.10 -0.98 6.23
N ILE A 72 2.00 -1.38 5.61
CA ILE A 72 1.87 -1.36 4.15
C ILE A 72 0.85 -0.29 3.77
N VAL A 73 1.30 0.70 2.99
CA VAL A 73 0.51 1.90 2.67
C VAL A 73 0.31 2.02 1.16
N PRO A 74 -0.95 1.99 0.68
CA PRO A 74 -1.26 2.29 -0.72
C PRO A 74 -0.94 3.76 -1.04
N ILE A 75 -0.30 4.02 -2.18
CA ILE A 75 -0.05 5.35 -2.72
C ILE A 75 -0.55 5.43 -4.18
N PRO A 76 -0.94 6.61 -4.67
CA PRO A 76 -1.32 6.79 -6.07
C PRO A 76 -0.21 6.33 -7.03
N SER A 77 -0.62 5.76 -8.16
CA SER A 77 0.27 5.53 -9.31
C SER A 77 0.46 6.81 -10.14
N ALA A 78 1.36 6.77 -11.14
CA ALA A 78 1.54 7.83 -12.12
C ALA A 78 0.27 8.10 -12.95
N GLU A 79 -0.62 7.11 -13.08
CA GLU A 79 -1.94 7.25 -13.73
C GLU A 79 -2.98 7.91 -12.80
N GLY A 80 -2.62 8.21 -11.55
CA GLY A 80 -3.51 8.69 -10.51
C GLY A 80 -3.92 7.60 -9.51
N SER A 81 -4.88 7.93 -8.65
CA SER A 81 -5.40 6.99 -7.64
C SER A 81 -6.61 6.24 -8.15
N ASN A 82 -6.70 4.95 -7.84
CA ASN A 82 -7.92 4.14 -8.05
C ASN A 82 -8.89 4.16 -6.86
N GLY A 83 -8.60 4.96 -5.82
CA GLY A 83 -9.43 5.07 -4.62
C GLY A 83 -9.32 3.92 -3.63
N PHE A 84 -8.49 2.89 -3.88
CA PHE A 84 -8.38 1.70 -3.03
C PHE A 84 -8.04 2.05 -1.57
N GLY A 85 -7.12 2.98 -1.35
CA GLY A 85 -6.73 3.43 -0.01
C GLY A 85 -7.91 4.05 0.76
N MET A 86 -8.65 4.96 0.12
CA MET A 86 -9.80 5.64 0.73
C MET A 86 -10.96 4.67 1.00
N GLN A 87 -11.23 3.74 0.08
CA GLN A 87 -12.20 2.65 0.31
C GLN A 87 -11.80 1.76 1.49
N GLY A 88 -10.50 1.51 1.67
CA GLY A 88 -9.97 0.82 2.85
C GLY A 88 -10.28 1.56 4.15
N ILE A 89 -10.05 2.87 4.17
CA ILE A 89 -10.36 3.72 5.34
C ILE A 89 -11.85 3.70 5.66
N LYS A 90 -12.72 3.89 4.65
CA LYS A 90 -14.18 3.84 4.82
C LYS A 90 -14.62 2.51 5.44
N ARG A 91 -14.15 1.38 4.90
CA ARG A 91 -14.45 0.03 5.43
C ARG A 91 -13.96 -0.16 6.87
N ASP A 92 -12.77 0.33 7.20
CA ASP A 92 -12.21 0.22 8.54
C ASP A 92 -13.01 1.09 9.54
N ILE A 93 -13.52 2.26 9.13
CA ILE A 93 -14.42 3.12 9.92
C ILE A 93 -15.78 2.46 10.14
N GLU A 94 -16.44 2.01 9.07
CA GLU A 94 -17.73 1.31 9.15
C GLU A 94 -17.65 0.10 10.07
N LYS A 95 -16.56 -0.67 10.00
CA LYS A 95 -16.34 -1.83 10.86
C LYS A 95 -16.15 -1.45 12.34
N ALA A 96 -15.53 -0.31 12.62
CA ALA A 96 -15.23 0.12 13.99
C ALA A 96 -16.42 0.81 14.67
N ILE A 97 -17.19 1.60 13.92
CA ILE A 97 -18.23 2.50 14.46
C ILE A 97 -19.64 2.03 14.09
N GLY A 98 -19.79 1.20 13.06
CA GLY A 98 -21.07 0.72 12.55
C GLY A 98 -21.76 1.68 11.57
N SER A 99 -21.12 2.78 11.22
CA SER A 99 -21.65 3.80 10.31
C SER A 99 -20.52 4.58 9.65
N ASP A 100 -20.75 5.09 8.44
CA ASP A 100 -19.85 6.04 7.80
C ASP A 100 -20.03 7.43 8.40
N ILE A 101 -19.09 7.84 9.24
CA ILE A 101 -19.12 9.16 9.90
C ILE A 101 -18.30 10.21 9.16
N LEU A 102 -17.44 9.78 8.22
CA LEU A 102 -16.42 10.63 7.62
C LEU A 102 -16.85 11.16 6.25
N PHE A 103 -17.59 10.34 5.48
CA PHE A 103 -18.11 10.70 4.18
C PHE A 103 -19.63 10.82 4.28
N LYS A 104 -20.11 11.87 4.97
CA LYS A 104 -21.51 12.27 4.84
C LYS A 104 -21.67 12.90 3.46
N GLU A 105 -22.54 12.33 2.64
CA GLU A 105 -22.99 12.98 1.41
C GLU A 105 -23.68 14.29 1.83
N GLU A 106 -23.15 15.43 1.36
CA GLU A 106 -23.91 16.68 1.39
C GLU A 106 -24.97 16.55 0.29
N ASP A 107 -26.21 16.31 0.70
CA ASP A 107 -27.41 16.39 -0.16
C ASP A 107 -27.63 17.81 -0.69
#